data_AF-A0A973QYK7-F1
#
_entry.id   AF-A0A973QYK7-F1
#
_cell.length_a   1.000
_cell.length_b   1.000
_cell.length_c   1.000
_cell.angle_alpha   90.00
_cell.angle_beta   90.00
_cell.angle_gamma   90.00
#
_symmetry.space_group_name_H-M   'P 1'
#
loop_
_entity.id
_entity.type
_entity.pdbx_description
1 polymer ?
#
loop_
_entity_poly.entity_id
_entity_poly.type
_entity_poly.pdbx_seq_one_letter_code
_entity_poly.pdbx_strand_id
1 'polypeptide(L)' 'TKAYGYDTDVRPGTTVVDLALFYERNNLLLNGDVGWVPGIVWGQVTEGLDAMAEACNDLWRSGAAGETLSFRRV' A
#
# COMPACT_ATOMS: atom_id res chain seq x y z
N THR A 1 4.20 -10.45 15.63
CA THR A 1 3.97 -10.78 14.21
C THR A 1 4.83 -9.83 13.38
N LYS A 2 5.95 -10.31 12.82
CA LYS A 2 6.90 -9.44 12.08
C LYS A 2 6.55 -9.54 10.59
N ALA A 3 6.07 -8.45 10.02
CA ALA A 3 5.87 -8.31 8.58
C ALA A 3 6.84 -7.25 8.08
N TYR A 4 8.08 -7.62 7.74
CA TYR A 4 9.02 -6.68 7.12
C TYR A 4 9.96 -7.44 6.18
N GLY A 5 9.83 -7.15 4.89
CA GLY A 5 10.89 -7.39 3.90
C GLY A 5 11.94 -6.28 3.99
N TYR A 6 13.09 -6.54 3.36
CA TYR A 6 14.27 -5.68 3.16
C TYR A 6 15.48 -5.93 4.07
N ASP A 7 16.63 -6.05 3.40
CA ASP A 7 18.02 -6.13 3.89
C ASP A 7 18.49 -4.88 4.65
N THR A 8 17.59 -4.12 5.26
CA THR A 8 17.89 -2.89 6.00
C THR A 8 17.39 -3.03 7.44
N ASP A 9 18.29 -2.84 8.39
CA ASP A 9 17.97 -2.89 9.82
C ASP A 9 17.17 -1.65 10.22
N VAL A 10 15.84 -1.78 10.27
CA VAL A 10 14.92 -0.72 10.72
C VAL A 10 14.92 -0.68 12.24
N ARG A 11 15.59 0.34 12.79
CA ARG A 11 15.69 0.53 14.23
C ARG A 11 14.38 1.10 14.80
N PRO A 12 14.08 0.87 16.08
CA PRO A 12 12.99 1.56 16.75
C PRO A 12 13.13 3.09 16.59
N GLY A 13 12.04 3.75 16.17
CA GLY A 13 12.01 5.20 15.96
C GLY A 13 12.41 5.67 14.56
N THR A 14 12.77 4.77 13.63
CA THR A 14 13.00 5.15 12.23
C THR A 14 11.69 5.61 11.57
N THR A 15 11.71 6.78 10.92
CA THR A 15 10.58 7.26 10.10
C THR A 15 10.43 6.38 8.87
N VAL A 16 9.23 5.86 8.66
CA VAL A 16 8.83 5.11 7.46
C VAL A 16 7.67 5.83 6.80
N VAL A 17 7.66 5.84 5.47
CA VAL A 17 6.57 6.41 4.67
C VAL A 17 5.82 5.27 3.99
N ASP A 18 4.51 5.25 4.15
CA ASP A 18 3.61 4.35 3.42
C ASP A 18 3.04 5.08 2.19
N LEU A 19 3.20 4.47 1.02
CA LEU A 19 2.59 4.92 -0.23
C LEU A 19 1.52 3.91 -0.65
N ALA A 20 0.27 4.24 -0.35
CA ALA A 20 -0.88 3.37 -0.60
C ALA A 20 -1.59 3.71 -1.93
N LEU A 21 -2.17 2.68 -2.56
CA LEU A 21 -3.08 2.78 -3.69
C LEU A 21 -4.43 2.17 -3.30
N PHE A 22 -5.50 2.96 -3.41
CA PHE A 22 -6.87 2.48 -3.22
C PHE A 22 -7.47 2.17 -4.59
N TYR A 23 -7.73 0.88 -4.86
CA TYR A 23 -8.24 0.41 -6.14
C TYR A 23 -9.77 0.25 -6.18
N GLU A 24 -10.43 0.26 -5.02
CA GLU A 24 -11.89 0.16 -4.88
C GLU A 24 -12.43 1.07 -3.76
N ARG A 25 -13.76 1.08 -3.59
CA ARG A 25 -14.50 1.97 -2.68
C ARG A 25 -14.74 1.36 -1.28
N ASN A 26 -15.40 2.14 -0.43
CA ASN A 26 -15.89 1.72 0.90
C ASN A 26 -14.78 1.33 1.90
N ASN A 27 -13.61 1.96 1.78
CA ASN A 27 -12.50 1.76 2.71
C ASN A 27 -12.65 2.61 3.98
N LEU A 28 -12.19 2.08 5.10
CA LEU A 28 -12.00 2.81 6.35
C LEU A 28 -10.53 2.72 6.75
N LEU A 29 -9.86 3.86 6.85
CA LEU A 29 -8.53 3.94 7.45
C LEU A 29 -8.65 3.94 8.97
N LEU A 30 -8.93 2.77 9.52
CA LEU A 30 -9.18 2.53 10.93
C LEU A 30 -8.54 1.20 11.34
N ASN A 31 -7.80 1.19 12.44
CA ASN A 31 -7.23 -0.04 13.00
C ASN A 31 -7.42 -0.12 14.53
N GLY A 32 -7.11 -1.29 15.10
CA GLY A 32 -7.23 -1.55 16.53
C GLY A 32 -6.08 -1.00 17.38
N ASP A 33 -5.01 -0.50 16.77
CA ASP A 33 -3.81 -0.03 17.48
C ASP A 33 -3.95 1.43 17.90
N VAL A 34 -4.38 2.30 16.97
CA VAL A 34 -4.44 3.76 17.17
C VAL A 34 -5.77 4.37 16.77
N GLY A 35 -6.72 3.58 16.25
CA GLY A 35 -7.99 4.09 15.73
C GLY A 35 -7.84 4.64 14.32
N TRP A 36 -8.33 5.86 14.08
CA TRP A 36 -8.27 6.49 12.76
C TRP A 36 -6.83 6.73 12.33
N VAL A 37 -6.51 6.41 11.07
CA VAL A 37 -5.19 6.60 10.46
C VAL A 37 -5.31 7.55 9.27
N PRO A 38 -5.22 8.88 9.47
CA PRO A 38 -5.36 9.83 8.38
C PRO A 38 -4.26 9.67 7.33
N GLY A 39 -4.66 9.56 6.05
CA GLY A 39 -3.76 9.54 4.90
C GLY A 39 -3.84 10.82 4.08
N ILE A 40 -2.72 11.24 3.49
CA ILE A 40 -2.68 12.37 2.56
C ILE A 40 -3.03 11.87 1.15
N VAL A 41 -4.08 12.43 0.56
CA VAL A 41 -4.38 12.23 -0.86
C VAL A 41 -3.51 13.18 -1.68
N TRP A 42 -2.43 12.66 -2.28
CA TRP A 42 -1.44 13.46 -3.02
C TRP A 42 -1.56 13.33 -4.55
N GLY A 43 -2.33 12.36 -5.04
CA GLY A 43 -2.52 12.11 -6.46
C GLY A 43 -3.74 11.21 -6.72
N GLN A 44 -4.14 11.11 -7.98
CA GLN A 44 -5.23 10.26 -8.44
C GLN A 44 -4.78 9.52 -9.71
N VAL A 45 -5.06 8.21 -9.78
CA VAL A 45 -4.86 7.43 -11.01
C VAL A 45 -5.87 7.89 -12.05
N THR A 46 -5.39 8.36 -13.21
CA THR A 46 -6.25 8.87 -14.30
C THR A 46 -6.43 7.86 -15.43
N GLU A 47 -5.54 6.88 -15.53
CA GLU A 47 -5.50 5.89 -16.61
C GLU A 47 -5.20 4.50 -16.02
N GLY A 48 -5.80 3.45 -16.59
CA GLY A 48 -5.48 2.06 -16.22
C GLY A 48 -5.94 1.61 -14.84
N LEU A 49 -6.89 2.31 -14.19
CA LEU A 49 -7.37 1.94 -12.85
C LEU A 49 -8.01 0.54 -12.83
N ASP A 50 -8.81 0.17 -13.83
CA ASP A 50 -9.47 -1.13 -13.89
C ASP A 50 -8.45 -2.28 -13.96
N ALA A 51 -7.43 -2.15 -14.82
CA ALA A 51 -6.35 -3.13 -14.92
C ALA A 51 -5.52 -3.23 -13.62
N MET A 52 -5.30 -2.10 -12.94
CA MET A 52 -4.65 -2.09 -11.63
C MET A 52 -5.51 -2.79 -10.56
N ALA A 53 -6.82 -2.57 -10.56
CA ALA A 53 -7.75 -3.23 -9.64
C ALA A 53 -7.78 -4.76 -9.86
N GLU A 54 -7.75 -5.22 -11.11
CA GLU A 54 -7.62 -6.64 -11.45
C GLU A 54 -6.31 -7.23 -10.89
N ALA A 55 -5.18 -6.54 -11.07
CA ALA A 55 -3.89 -6.98 -10.53
C ALA A 55 -3.86 -6.99 -8.99
N CYS A 56 -4.45 -5.99 -8.33
CA CYS A 56 -4.58 -5.96 -6.87
C CYS A 56 -5.46 -7.11 -6.36
N ASN A 57 -6.53 -7.44 -7.09
CA ASN A 57 -7.40 -8.56 -6.78
C ASN A 57 -6.68 -9.91 -6.97
N ASP A 58 -5.84 -10.05 -7.99
CA ASP A 58 -4.98 -11.23 -8.12
C ASP A 58 -4.01 -11.33 -6.94
N LEU A 59 -3.25 -10.25 -6.65
CA LEU A 59 -2.30 -10.18 -5.53
C LEU A 59 -2.95 -10.51 -4.18
N TRP A 60 -4.22 -10.15 -3.97
CA TRP A 60 -4.97 -10.55 -2.77
C TRP A 60 -5.19 -12.07 -2.69
N ARG A 61 -5.48 -12.73 -3.81
CA ARG A 61 -5.75 -14.18 -3.87
C ARG A 61 -4.48 -15.01 -3.92
N SER A 62 -3.47 -14.55 -4.67
CA SER A 62 -2.24 -15.29 -4.98
C SER A 62 -1.09 -14.93 -4.02
N GLY A 63 -1.17 -13.78 -3.35
CA GLY A 63 -0.13 -13.24 -2.49
C GLY A 63 0.83 -12.32 -3.24
N ALA A 64 1.69 -11.62 -2.50
CA ALA A 64 2.60 -10.59 -3.03
C ALA A 64 4.08 -11.03 -3.12
N ALA A 65 4.36 -12.33 -2.99
CA ALA A 65 5.74 -12.82 -2.97
C ALA A 65 6.39 -12.67 -4.36
N GLY A 66 7.49 -11.91 -4.45
CA GLY A 66 8.15 -11.60 -5.71
C GLY A 66 7.60 -10.36 -6.44
N GLU A 67 6.52 -9.76 -5.94
CA GLU A 67 5.92 -8.55 -6.51
C GLU A 67 6.62 -7.27 -6.02
N THR A 68 6.49 -6.19 -6.78
CA THR A 68 7.01 -4.87 -6.39
C THR A 68 6.14 -3.74 -6.91
N LEU A 69 5.63 -2.90 -6.00
CA LEU A 69 4.93 -1.66 -6.36
C LEU A 69 5.94 -0.52 -6.55
N SER A 70 5.93 0.12 -7.73
CA SER A 70 6.86 1.21 -8.09
C SER A 70 6.12 2.51 -8.41
N PHE A 71 6.53 3.60 -7.78
CA PHE A 71 6.11 4.96 -8.16
C PHE A 71 7.23 5.66 -8.92
N ARG A 72 6.92 6.26 -10.08
CA ARG A 72 7.89 6.90 -10.97
C ARG A 72 7.33 8.21 -11.51
N ARG A 73 8.21 9.14 -11.88
CA ARG A 73 7.80 10.30 -12.68
C ARG A 73 7.49 9.85 -14.10
N VAL A 74 6.41 10.39 -14.64
CA VAL A 74 6.03 10.29 -16.06
C VAL A 74 6.69 11.39 -16.87
#